data_AF-A0A7L7KQ18-F1
#
_entry.id   AF-A0A7L7KQ18-F1
#
_cell.length_a   1.000
_cell.length_b   1.000
_cell.length_c   1.000
_cell.angle_alpha   90.00
_cell.angle_beta   90.00
_cell.angle_gamma   90.00
#
_symmetry.space_group_name_H-M   'P 1'
#
loop_
_entity.id
_entity.type
_entity.pdbx_description
1 polymer ?
#
loop_
_entity_poly.entity_id
_entity_poly.type
_entity_poly.pdbx_seq_one_letter_code
_entity_poly.pdbx_strand_id
1 'polypeptide(L)'
;MKKLFLALFIPIAVILGTPALAATLMYDGTGDEHMPTYLYGPDKDNAETLLFTELDTSIQEVEDGTSDDLVFNLHSDIINRAIYDAVLENNPDYNPGEDCMTDEECYVFADYVPVEGYDFSYRLVGLWVSFYDGDTSSDPGRFVFNAFLEIDLNGQMTYKTVVEVHFLFEDDPDYYYLEFDKVQLGRLPLPKSFFTSIINMLESQADIDLESNLDEIPLGELDLNNLSFTIQKDEILESMATDDNGEVDSGALLGQEVLSIIFENQLINFDLQDDEFVLTAGVSKFRSTDDSGFPEYVYDLHDQEEVGTETVIGEFNPELFDPEAYMQDLFTEYIFNSSFLDGGFKIKEKTFNKLIYYNADGFSDTRQTVEIPINETETENIELGLKAIWFEFEATEIYVKAQFRIAGIDSLVVIRAEQISSTSEELHFRFVDITAGKDVDENSGDYLEILDLSAFKQVFAEMGDVEFGQFNEDGDLIISAAGLSALLGEGTNEGAVEVTGIALEENAIVLTVTAGQYQATLDAFTDALEDVVGSEELITDLGGVLDTNDPTEGAVLSAVEDLQDTISTGGTVTGEQIEDLFTNFEDLDSETQEEFLDTIVDLIDPSVLTGFEGIFGALGEDDIPTE
;
A
#
# COMPACT_ATOMS: atom_id res chain seq x y z
N MET A 1 14.77 -28.61 -3.89
CA MET A 1 13.84 -29.75 -3.66
C MET A 1 14.25 -31.08 -4.30
N LYS A 2 14.36 -31.23 -5.62
CA LYS A 2 14.60 -32.54 -6.29
C LYS A 2 15.84 -33.33 -5.79
N LYS A 3 16.93 -32.64 -5.44
CA LYS A 3 18.17 -33.24 -4.88
C LYS A 3 18.01 -33.63 -3.39
N LEU A 4 17.30 -32.84 -2.58
CA LEU A 4 16.95 -33.15 -1.18
C LEU A 4 16.07 -34.41 -1.11
N PHE A 5 15.06 -34.50 -1.98
CA PHE A 5 14.25 -35.70 -2.16
C PHE A 5 15.12 -36.91 -2.51
N LEU A 6 16.06 -36.78 -3.44
CA LEU A 6 16.98 -37.86 -3.80
C LEU A 6 17.87 -38.30 -2.62
N ALA A 7 18.39 -37.34 -1.84
CA ALA A 7 19.22 -37.59 -0.66
C ALA A 7 18.45 -38.27 0.49
N LEU A 8 17.15 -38.01 0.62
CA LEU A 8 16.25 -38.69 1.56
C LEU A 8 15.85 -40.10 1.09
N PHE A 9 15.61 -40.29 -0.21
CA PHE A 9 15.19 -41.57 -0.79
C PHE A 9 16.31 -42.63 -0.87
N ILE A 10 17.57 -42.24 -1.07
CA ILE A 10 18.68 -43.20 -1.16
C ILE A 10 18.88 -44.01 0.14
N PRO A 11 18.91 -43.41 1.34
CA PRO A 11 18.93 -44.14 2.61
C PRO A 11 17.74 -45.09 2.78
N ILE A 12 16.55 -44.66 2.37
CA ILE A 12 15.32 -45.48 2.41
C ILE A 12 15.50 -46.73 1.53
N ALA A 13 16.01 -46.59 0.31
CA ALA A 13 16.30 -47.71 -0.59
C ALA A 13 17.34 -48.70 -0.04
N VAL A 14 18.37 -48.21 0.66
CA VAL A 14 19.39 -49.04 1.31
C VAL A 14 18.80 -49.86 2.47
N ILE A 15 17.89 -49.26 3.24
CA ILE A 15 17.22 -49.92 4.37
C ILE A 15 16.28 -51.03 3.88
N LEU A 16 15.55 -50.79 2.79
CA LEU A 16 14.66 -51.76 2.15
C LEU A 16 15.41 -53.00 1.61
N GLY A 17 16.73 -52.91 1.42
CA GLY A 17 17.60 -54.04 1.06
C GLY A 17 18.00 -54.97 2.22
N THR A 18 17.55 -54.73 3.46
CA THR A 18 17.95 -55.53 4.64
C THR A 18 17.02 -56.73 4.94
N PRO A 19 17.45 -57.76 5.71
CA PRO A 19 16.80 -59.08 5.76
C PRO A 19 15.38 -59.07 6.35
N ALA A 20 14.58 -60.08 5.95
CA ALA A 20 13.14 -60.30 6.23
C ALA A 20 12.56 -60.03 7.65
N LEU A 21 13.41 -59.89 8.68
CA LEU A 21 13.00 -59.53 10.05
C LEU A 21 12.79 -58.01 10.23
N ALA A 22 13.52 -57.20 9.45
CA ALA A 22 13.30 -55.75 9.36
C ALA A 22 11.98 -55.46 8.61
N ALA A 23 11.69 -56.22 7.54
CA ALA A 23 10.44 -56.13 6.80
C ALA A 23 9.19 -56.30 7.68
N THR A 24 9.20 -57.17 8.71
CA THR A 24 8.03 -57.29 9.61
C THR A 24 7.79 -56.08 10.52
N LEU A 25 8.82 -55.27 10.82
CA LEU A 25 8.68 -54.05 11.62
C LEU A 25 8.37 -52.82 10.78
N MET A 26 8.83 -52.84 9.53
CA MET A 26 8.55 -51.80 8.57
C MET A 26 7.13 -51.97 7.98
N TYR A 27 6.56 -53.19 7.97
CA TYR A 27 5.22 -53.42 7.41
C TYR A 27 4.21 -52.62 8.23
N ASP A 28 3.55 -51.67 7.59
CA ASP A 28 2.48 -50.91 8.23
C ASP A 28 1.13 -51.20 7.59
N GLY A 29 1.06 -51.38 6.27
CA GLY A 29 -0.19 -51.68 5.55
C GLY A 29 -1.28 -50.59 5.68
N THR A 30 -1.01 -49.54 6.43
CA THR A 30 -1.89 -48.39 6.73
C THR A 30 -1.88 -47.33 5.62
N GLY A 31 -0.94 -47.41 4.67
CA GLY A 31 -0.87 -46.46 3.54
C GLY A 31 -2.12 -46.43 2.69
N ASP A 32 -2.82 -47.57 2.55
CA ASP A 32 -4.11 -47.65 1.87
C ASP A 32 -5.22 -46.88 2.63
N GLU A 33 -5.10 -46.71 3.96
CA GLU A 33 -6.07 -45.99 4.80
C GLU A 33 -5.74 -44.50 4.98
N HIS A 34 -4.45 -44.12 4.94
CA HIS A 34 -3.99 -42.75 5.20
C HIS A 34 -3.78 -41.89 3.95
N MET A 35 -3.64 -42.49 2.77
CA MET A 35 -3.52 -41.75 1.52
C MET A 35 -4.82 -40.98 1.25
N PRO A 36 -4.77 -39.66 0.95
CA PRO A 36 -5.95 -38.80 0.86
C PRO A 36 -6.69 -38.96 -0.48
N THR A 37 -7.09 -40.19 -0.81
CA THR A 37 -7.79 -40.54 -2.06
C THR A 37 -9.13 -39.83 -2.24
N TYR A 38 -9.71 -39.28 -1.18
CA TYR A 38 -10.93 -38.46 -1.23
C TYR A 38 -10.73 -37.12 -1.95
N LEU A 39 -9.48 -36.67 -2.10
CA LEU A 39 -9.09 -35.49 -2.90
C LEU A 39 -8.85 -35.82 -4.37
N TYR A 40 -8.79 -37.11 -4.72
CA TYR A 40 -8.44 -37.55 -6.07
C TYR A 40 -9.69 -37.69 -6.93
N GLY A 41 -9.51 -37.48 -8.23
CA GLY A 41 -10.55 -37.63 -9.25
C GLY A 41 -11.05 -36.30 -9.85
N PRO A 42 -11.85 -36.40 -10.93
CA PRO A 42 -12.21 -35.27 -11.79
C PRO A 42 -13.33 -34.38 -11.22
N ASP A 43 -14.12 -34.88 -10.27
CA ASP A 43 -15.26 -34.15 -9.66
C ASP A 43 -14.84 -33.35 -8.41
N LYS A 44 -13.54 -33.07 -8.26
CA LYS A 44 -12.93 -32.45 -7.09
C LYS A 44 -12.20 -31.19 -7.52
N ASP A 45 -12.37 -30.13 -6.74
CA ASP A 45 -11.72 -28.85 -6.98
C ASP A 45 -10.20 -29.02 -7.07
N ASN A 46 -9.58 -28.28 -7.98
CA ASN A 46 -8.13 -28.29 -8.12
C ASN A 46 -7.47 -27.47 -6.99
N ALA A 47 -6.15 -27.58 -6.87
CA ALA A 47 -5.44 -26.90 -5.79
C ALA A 47 -5.58 -25.36 -5.86
N GLU A 48 -5.65 -24.81 -7.07
CA GLU A 48 -5.79 -23.38 -7.33
C GLU A 48 -7.13 -22.84 -6.81
N THR A 49 -8.24 -23.52 -7.10
CA THR A 49 -9.58 -23.19 -6.59
C THR A 49 -9.64 -23.26 -5.06
N LEU A 50 -9.05 -24.29 -4.45
CA LEU A 50 -9.00 -24.40 -2.99
C LEU A 50 -8.17 -23.27 -2.36
N LEU A 51 -7.03 -22.92 -2.97
CA LEU A 51 -6.17 -21.83 -2.53
C LEU A 51 -6.89 -20.47 -2.61
N PHE A 52 -7.59 -20.19 -3.70
CA PHE A 52 -8.32 -18.93 -3.86
C PHE A 52 -9.57 -18.85 -2.98
N THR A 53 -10.23 -19.97 -2.70
CA THR A 53 -11.35 -20.01 -1.74
C THR A 53 -10.90 -19.65 -0.32
N GLU A 54 -9.72 -20.15 0.09
CA GLU A 54 -9.13 -19.79 1.38
C GLU A 54 -8.74 -18.31 1.42
N LEU A 55 -8.25 -17.77 0.31
CA LEU A 55 -7.86 -16.35 0.23
C LEU A 55 -9.07 -15.43 0.35
N ASP A 56 -10.14 -15.73 -0.40
CA ASP A 56 -11.43 -15.03 -0.32
C ASP A 56 -11.99 -15.07 1.11
N THR A 57 -12.00 -16.26 1.73
CA THR A 57 -12.45 -16.42 3.13
C THR A 57 -11.64 -15.55 4.09
N SER A 58 -10.31 -15.55 3.96
CA SER A 58 -9.41 -14.73 4.78
C SER A 58 -9.69 -13.23 4.63
N ILE A 59 -9.91 -12.76 3.40
CA ILE A 59 -10.25 -11.36 3.11
C ILE A 59 -11.60 -11.01 3.75
N GLN A 60 -12.64 -11.82 3.53
CA GLN A 60 -13.97 -11.60 4.11
C GLN A 60 -13.93 -11.57 5.64
N GLU A 61 -13.12 -12.43 6.27
CA GLU A 61 -12.97 -12.43 7.72
C GLU A 61 -12.38 -11.13 8.26
N VAL A 62 -11.45 -10.49 7.53
CA VAL A 62 -10.89 -9.18 7.91
C VAL A 62 -11.87 -8.04 7.63
N GLU A 63 -12.55 -8.06 6.48
CA GLU A 63 -13.57 -7.08 6.11
C GLU A 63 -14.72 -7.04 7.11
N ASP A 64 -15.25 -8.20 7.51
CA ASP A 64 -16.34 -8.33 8.48
C ASP A 64 -15.89 -8.18 9.95
N GLY A 65 -14.58 -8.05 10.19
CA GLY A 65 -13.99 -7.91 11.53
C GLY A 65 -14.04 -9.18 12.38
N THR A 66 -14.12 -10.35 11.74
CA THR A 66 -13.98 -11.67 12.39
C THR A 66 -12.54 -11.93 12.81
N SER A 67 -11.59 -11.49 11.98
CA SER A 67 -10.14 -11.48 12.27
C SER A 67 -9.59 -10.06 12.12
N ASP A 68 -8.60 -9.71 12.93
CA ASP A 68 -7.88 -8.43 12.80
C ASP A 68 -6.79 -8.51 11.71
N ASP A 69 -6.30 -9.71 11.42
CA ASP A 69 -5.24 -10.02 10.46
C ASP A 69 -5.71 -10.95 9.35
N LEU A 70 -5.07 -10.90 8.18
CA LEU A 70 -5.29 -11.87 7.12
C LEU A 70 -4.62 -13.19 7.52
N VAL A 71 -5.43 -14.15 7.94
CA VAL A 71 -4.98 -15.50 8.31
C VAL A 71 -5.30 -16.44 7.16
N PHE A 72 -4.27 -17.00 6.56
CA PHE A 72 -4.38 -17.89 5.42
C PHE A 72 -3.97 -19.31 5.83
N ASN A 73 -4.94 -20.22 5.90
CA ASN A 73 -4.72 -21.58 6.38
C ASN A 73 -4.41 -22.51 5.20
N LEU A 74 -3.13 -22.81 5.00
CA LEU A 74 -2.72 -23.85 4.06
C LEU A 74 -2.97 -25.23 4.67
N HIS A 75 -4.21 -25.69 4.56
CA HIS A 75 -4.59 -27.06 4.93
C HIS A 75 -3.79 -28.08 4.14
N SER A 76 -3.57 -29.25 4.74
CA SER A 76 -2.92 -30.38 4.05
C SER A 76 -3.63 -30.75 2.75
N ASP A 77 -4.94 -30.51 2.66
CA ASP A 77 -5.76 -30.84 1.50
C ASP A 77 -5.39 -30.02 0.26
N ILE A 78 -5.08 -28.73 0.42
CA ILE A 78 -4.65 -27.84 -0.66
C ILE A 78 -3.31 -28.35 -1.23
N ILE A 79 -2.35 -28.63 -0.35
CA ILE A 79 -1.02 -29.12 -0.75
C ILE A 79 -1.12 -30.53 -1.34
N ASN A 80 -1.91 -31.41 -0.75
CA ASN A 80 -2.11 -32.77 -1.22
C ASN A 80 -2.81 -32.81 -2.58
N ARG A 81 -3.73 -31.88 -2.82
CA ARG A 81 -4.33 -31.70 -4.13
C ARG A 81 -3.29 -31.19 -5.14
N ALA A 82 -2.45 -30.23 -4.76
CA ALA A 82 -1.38 -29.74 -5.64
C ALA A 82 -0.38 -30.86 -6.01
N ILE A 83 -0.03 -31.71 -5.05
CA ILE A 83 0.81 -32.90 -5.30
C ILE A 83 0.12 -33.84 -6.30
N TYR A 84 -1.18 -34.09 -6.14
CA TYR A 84 -1.95 -34.93 -7.06
C TYR A 84 -2.02 -34.32 -8.47
N ASP A 85 -2.32 -33.03 -8.60
CA ASP A 85 -2.38 -32.32 -9.88
C ASP A 85 -1.01 -32.38 -10.59
N ALA A 86 0.10 -32.20 -9.87
CA ALA A 86 1.46 -32.35 -10.41
C ALA A 86 1.80 -33.79 -10.83
N VAL A 87 1.27 -34.80 -10.13
CA VAL A 87 1.38 -36.19 -10.57
C VAL A 87 0.61 -36.40 -11.87
N LEU A 88 -0.60 -35.87 -12.00
CA LEU A 88 -1.42 -35.99 -13.21
C LEU A 88 -0.77 -35.35 -14.45
N GLU A 89 -0.01 -34.27 -14.29
CA GLU A 89 0.77 -33.69 -15.41
C GLU A 89 1.77 -34.69 -16.02
N ASN A 90 2.33 -35.57 -15.18
CA ASN A 90 3.32 -36.56 -15.59
C ASN A 90 2.70 -37.93 -15.89
N ASN A 91 1.60 -38.27 -15.21
CA ASN A 91 0.84 -39.50 -15.38
C ASN A 91 -0.67 -39.21 -15.33
N PRO A 92 -1.29 -38.85 -16.48
CA PRO A 92 -2.71 -38.44 -16.53
C PRO A 92 -3.71 -39.52 -16.16
N ASP A 93 -3.31 -40.80 -16.21
CA ASP A 93 -4.18 -41.94 -15.90
C ASP A 93 -4.12 -42.34 -14.41
N TYR A 94 -3.25 -41.68 -13.62
CA TYR A 94 -3.08 -41.96 -12.19
C TYR A 94 -4.36 -41.67 -11.40
N ASN A 95 -4.93 -42.71 -10.80
CA ASN A 95 -6.10 -42.62 -9.94
C ASN A 95 -6.11 -43.80 -8.97
N PRO A 96 -5.29 -43.75 -7.91
CA PRO A 96 -5.12 -44.88 -7.01
C PRO A 96 -6.40 -45.06 -6.17
N GLY A 97 -6.97 -46.26 -6.22
CA GLY A 97 -8.20 -46.62 -5.51
C GLY A 97 -8.46 -48.13 -5.58
N GLU A 98 -9.59 -48.58 -5.04
CA GLU A 98 -9.88 -50.03 -4.94
C GLU A 98 -9.98 -50.75 -6.31
N ASP A 99 -10.22 -50.01 -7.40
CA ASP A 99 -10.49 -50.55 -8.75
C ASP A 99 -9.39 -50.25 -9.78
N CYS A 100 -8.23 -49.69 -9.38
CA CYS A 100 -7.13 -49.46 -10.32
C CYS A 100 -6.58 -50.81 -10.84
N MET A 101 -6.30 -50.92 -12.14
CA MET A 101 -6.00 -52.21 -12.79
C MET A 101 -4.66 -52.23 -13.53
N THR A 102 -4.14 -51.07 -13.91
CA THR A 102 -2.85 -50.94 -14.59
C THR A 102 -1.81 -50.26 -13.70
N ASP A 103 -0.54 -50.46 -14.02
CA ASP A 103 0.55 -49.80 -13.27
C ASP A 103 0.48 -48.27 -13.42
N GLU A 104 0.02 -47.76 -14.57
CA GLU A 104 -0.19 -46.32 -14.83
C GLU A 104 -1.35 -45.76 -13.99
N GLU A 105 -2.41 -46.53 -13.77
CA GLU A 105 -3.54 -46.13 -12.92
C GLU A 105 -3.22 -46.19 -11.42
N CYS A 106 -2.45 -47.20 -10.99
CA CYS A 106 -2.24 -47.50 -9.58
C CYS A 106 -1.01 -46.82 -8.94
N TYR A 107 -0.02 -46.41 -9.73
CA TYR A 107 1.27 -45.95 -9.21
C TYR A 107 1.70 -44.62 -9.81
N VAL A 108 2.24 -43.74 -8.98
CA VAL A 108 2.94 -42.53 -9.42
C VAL A 108 4.15 -42.94 -10.28
N PHE A 109 4.83 -44.00 -9.87
CA PHE A 109 5.99 -44.54 -10.55
C PHE A 109 6.16 -46.03 -10.22
N ALA A 110 6.51 -46.83 -11.22
CA ALA A 110 6.84 -48.25 -11.06
C ALA A 110 8.13 -48.58 -11.81
N ASP A 111 9.11 -49.15 -11.10
CA ASP A 111 10.40 -49.53 -11.69
C ASP A 111 10.87 -50.90 -11.18
N TYR A 112 11.79 -51.48 -11.94
CA TYR A 112 12.32 -52.81 -11.72
C TYR A 112 13.84 -52.77 -11.63
N VAL A 113 14.37 -53.14 -10.46
CA VAL A 113 15.81 -53.15 -10.21
C VAL A 113 16.28 -54.59 -9.96
N PRO A 114 17.01 -55.21 -10.91
CA PRO A 114 17.60 -56.51 -10.69
C PRO A 114 18.86 -56.38 -9.81
N VAL A 115 18.87 -57.05 -8.66
CA VAL A 115 20.04 -57.15 -7.76
C VAL A 115 20.49 -58.61 -7.72
N GLU A 116 21.80 -58.91 -7.65
CA GLU A 116 22.29 -60.30 -7.69
C GLU A 116 21.60 -61.20 -6.64
N GLY A 117 20.70 -62.07 -7.12
CA GLY A 117 19.98 -63.06 -6.30
C GLY A 117 18.53 -62.69 -5.91
N TYR A 118 18.05 -61.48 -6.25
CA TYR A 118 16.70 -61.01 -5.96
C TYR A 118 16.17 -60.09 -7.08
N ASP A 119 14.96 -60.35 -7.52
CA ASP A 119 14.21 -59.47 -8.42
C ASP A 119 13.34 -58.53 -7.55
N PHE A 120 13.68 -57.23 -7.53
CA PHE A 120 12.93 -56.22 -6.78
C PHE A 120 12.12 -55.35 -7.75
N SER A 121 10.81 -55.24 -7.52
CA SER A 121 10.00 -54.16 -8.10
C SER A 121 9.70 -53.15 -7.01
N TYR A 122 10.00 -51.88 -7.28
CA TYR A 122 9.69 -50.76 -6.42
C TYR A 122 8.59 -49.92 -7.07
N ARG A 123 7.49 -49.74 -6.35
CA ARG A 123 6.33 -48.99 -6.82
C ARG A 123 5.97 -47.94 -5.80
N LEU A 124 5.88 -46.69 -6.27
CA LEU A 124 5.39 -45.57 -5.48
C LEU A 124 3.89 -45.47 -5.70
N VAL A 125 3.11 -45.80 -4.67
CA VAL A 125 1.64 -45.79 -4.74
C VAL A 125 1.11 -44.36 -4.61
N GLY A 126 1.63 -43.57 -3.69
CA GLY A 126 1.20 -42.18 -3.48
C GLY A 126 2.14 -41.37 -2.59
N LEU A 127 1.98 -40.05 -2.65
CA LEU A 127 2.72 -39.05 -1.89
C LEU A 127 1.72 -38.06 -1.30
N TRP A 128 1.89 -37.68 -0.03
CA TRP A 128 1.08 -36.64 0.61
C TRP A 128 1.84 -36.01 1.77
N VAL A 129 1.37 -34.86 2.23
CA VAL A 129 1.81 -34.17 3.42
C VAL A 129 0.77 -34.30 4.53
N SER A 130 1.25 -34.32 5.75
CA SER A 130 0.44 -34.23 6.95
C SER A 130 1.11 -33.24 7.89
N PHE A 131 0.28 -32.44 8.55
CA PHE A 131 0.73 -31.59 9.64
C PHE A 131 0.35 -32.26 10.95
N TYR A 132 1.17 -32.05 11.96
CA TYR A 132 0.89 -32.51 13.31
C TYR A 132 1.05 -31.32 14.23
N ASP A 133 -0.01 -31.00 14.94
CA ASP A 133 0.03 -30.02 16.01
C ASP A 133 1.01 -30.45 17.12
N GLY A 134 1.77 -29.47 17.60
CA GLY A 134 2.77 -29.64 18.63
C GLY A 134 2.35 -28.97 19.92
N ASP A 135 1.67 -29.71 20.79
CA ASP A 135 1.09 -29.18 22.03
C ASP A 135 2.12 -28.66 23.07
N THR A 136 3.42 -28.91 22.91
CA THR A 136 4.44 -28.54 23.91
C THR A 136 5.81 -28.24 23.31
N SER A 137 6.64 -27.47 24.04
CA SER A 137 8.07 -27.26 23.69
C SER A 137 8.91 -28.55 23.62
N SER A 138 8.37 -29.69 24.07
CA SER A 138 9.01 -31.02 23.99
C SER A 138 8.43 -31.91 22.89
N ASP A 139 7.38 -31.46 22.23
CA ASP A 139 6.73 -32.11 21.09
C ASP A 139 6.26 -31.01 20.12
N PRO A 140 7.21 -30.35 19.42
CA PRO A 140 6.90 -29.25 18.50
C PRO A 140 6.11 -29.74 17.29
N GLY A 141 5.42 -28.81 16.62
CA GLY A 141 4.64 -29.09 15.43
C GLY A 141 5.53 -29.64 14.33
N ARG A 142 4.99 -30.56 13.52
CA ARG A 142 5.77 -31.24 12.47
C ARG A 142 5.08 -31.18 11.13
N PHE A 143 5.83 -30.74 10.13
CA PHE A 143 5.52 -31.02 8.74
C PHE A 143 6.01 -32.43 8.39
N VAL A 144 5.12 -33.29 7.93
CA VAL A 144 5.44 -34.69 7.63
C VAL A 144 5.15 -35.01 6.18
N PHE A 145 6.20 -35.36 5.44
CA PHE A 145 6.07 -35.88 4.10
C PHE A 145 5.93 -37.40 4.13
N ASN A 146 4.88 -37.92 3.52
CA ASN A 146 4.53 -39.32 3.50
C ASN A 146 4.70 -39.90 2.08
N ALA A 147 5.38 -41.04 1.99
CA ALA A 147 5.51 -41.80 0.75
C ALA A 147 5.03 -43.24 0.95
N PHE A 148 3.98 -43.62 0.23
CA PHE A 148 3.45 -44.97 0.29
C PHE A 148 4.06 -45.85 -0.79
N LEU A 149 4.78 -46.88 -0.35
CA LEU A 149 5.58 -47.75 -1.18
C LEU A 149 5.02 -49.17 -1.19
N GLU A 150 4.96 -49.73 -2.39
CA GLU A 150 4.75 -51.15 -2.63
C GLU A 150 6.02 -51.78 -3.21
N ILE A 151 6.47 -52.87 -2.60
CA ILE A 151 7.69 -53.58 -2.98
C ILE A 151 7.33 -55.03 -3.26
N ASP A 152 7.59 -55.49 -4.47
CA ASP A 152 7.46 -56.91 -4.83
C ASP A 152 8.83 -57.60 -4.76
N LEU A 153 8.89 -58.68 -3.98
CA LEU A 153 10.05 -59.56 -3.86
C LEU A 153 9.82 -60.85 -4.64
N ASN A 154 10.54 -61.01 -5.75
CA ASN A 154 10.57 -62.22 -6.58
C ASN A 154 9.18 -62.69 -7.09
N GLY A 155 8.18 -61.80 -7.19
CA GLY A 155 6.83 -62.11 -7.67
C GLY A 155 6.04 -63.03 -6.73
N GLN A 156 6.47 -63.16 -5.47
CA GLN A 156 5.85 -64.07 -4.48
C GLN A 156 5.34 -63.34 -3.24
N MET A 157 5.91 -62.18 -2.90
CA MET A 157 5.55 -61.41 -1.71
C MET A 157 5.55 -59.93 -2.04
N THR A 158 4.38 -59.31 -1.91
CA THR A 158 4.18 -57.87 -2.00
C THR A 158 4.18 -57.29 -0.60
N TYR A 159 4.91 -56.19 -0.43
CA TYR A 159 5.15 -55.54 0.83
C TYR A 159 4.76 -54.06 0.73
N LYS A 160 3.93 -53.58 1.66
CA LYS A 160 3.36 -52.24 1.68
C LYS A 160 3.83 -51.47 2.92
N THR A 161 4.41 -50.29 2.74
CA THR A 161 4.94 -49.45 3.83
C THR A 161 4.76 -47.98 3.54
N VAL A 162 4.51 -47.18 4.57
CA VAL A 162 4.61 -45.73 4.49
C VAL A 162 5.97 -45.32 5.01
N VAL A 163 6.58 -44.35 4.34
CA VAL A 163 7.77 -43.66 4.81
C VAL A 163 7.38 -42.25 5.15
N GLU A 164 7.53 -41.88 6.42
CA GLU A 164 7.24 -40.55 6.92
C GLU A 164 8.56 -39.83 7.16
N VAL A 165 8.71 -38.63 6.62
CA VAL A 165 9.85 -37.75 6.84
C VAL A 165 9.35 -36.54 7.61
N HIS A 166 9.83 -36.37 8.84
CA HIS A 166 9.35 -35.36 9.76
C HIS A 166 10.31 -34.16 9.77
N PHE A 167 9.77 -32.97 9.58
CA PHE A 167 10.48 -31.70 9.60
C PHE A 167 9.89 -30.78 10.66
N LEU A 168 10.78 -30.01 11.29
CA LEU A 168 10.44 -28.86 12.13
C LEU A 168 10.66 -27.61 11.31
N PHE A 169 9.73 -26.67 11.40
CA PHE A 169 9.84 -25.37 10.78
C PHE A 169 9.71 -24.31 11.86
N GLU A 170 10.56 -23.29 11.79
CA GLU A 170 10.56 -22.13 12.67
C GLU A 170 10.76 -20.88 11.82
N ASP A 171 9.88 -19.90 12.00
CA ASP A 171 9.98 -18.56 11.45
C ASP A 171 10.39 -17.60 12.58
N ASP A 172 11.61 -17.09 12.51
CA ASP A 172 12.16 -16.09 13.43
C ASP A 172 12.34 -14.76 12.68
N PRO A 173 12.26 -13.59 13.36
CA PRO A 173 12.52 -12.30 12.72
C PRO A 173 13.81 -12.24 11.89
N ASP A 174 14.85 -12.99 12.28
CA ASP A 174 16.15 -12.96 11.60
C ASP A 174 16.32 -14.08 10.54
N TYR A 175 15.59 -15.21 10.67
CA TYR A 175 15.80 -16.38 9.83
C TYR A 175 14.57 -17.29 9.65
N TYR A 176 14.57 -18.03 8.55
CA TYR A 176 13.75 -19.24 8.41
C TYR A 176 14.60 -20.47 8.72
N TYR A 177 14.11 -21.37 9.58
CA TYR A 177 14.81 -22.58 9.98
C TYR A 177 13.97 -23.83 9.68
N LEU A 178 14.54 -24.75 8.90
CA LEU A 178 13.96 -26.05 8.59
C LEU A 178 14.88 -27.16 9.10
N GLU A 179 14.44 -27.93 10.09
CA GLU A 179 15.23 -29.03 10.66
C GLU A 179 14.61 -30.39 10.35
N PHE A 180 15.42 -31.32 9.87
CA PHE A 180 15.03 -32.72 9.85
C PHE A 180 15.00 -33.29 11.28
N ASP A 181 13.84 -33.79 11.72
CA ASP A 181 13.68 -34.43 13.03
C ASP A 181 14.00 -35.93 12.94
N LYS A 182 13.17 -36.66 12.18
CA LYS A 182 13.22 -38.12 12.09
C LYS A 182 12.63 -38.64 10.79
N VAL A 183 12.91 -39.91 10.50
CA VAL A 183 12.15 -40.69 9.52
C VAL A 183 11.52 -41.87 10.20
N GLN A 184 10.31 -42.20 9.82
CA GLN A 184 9.61 -43.37 10.28
C GLN A 184 9.31 -44.27 9.08
N LEU A 185 9.79 -45.52 9.14
CA LEU A 185 9.52 -46.55 8.15
C LEU A 185 8.48 -47.52 8.71
N GLY A 186 7.22 -47.31 8.33
CA GLY A 186 6.07 -47.96 8.97
C GLY A 186 6.07 -47.71 10.46
N ARG A 187 6.29 -48.75 11.27
CA ARG A 187 6.31 -48.63 12.74
C ARG A 187 7.70 -48.47 13.35
N LEU A 188 8.72 -48.33 12.52
CA LEU A 188 10.10 -48.22 12.96
C LEU A 188 10.56 -46.75 12.90
N PRO A 189 10.60 -46.04 14.04
CA PRO A 189 11.22 -44.72 14.09
C PRO A 189 12.74 -44.87 13.96
N LEU A 190 13.32 -44.14 13.01
CA LEU A 190 14.75 -44.10 12.79
C LEU A 190 15.31 -42.76 13.26
N PRO A 191 16.27 -42.77 14.20
CA PRO A 191 16.84 -41.53 14.72
C PRO A 191 17.73 -40.86 13.67
N LYS A 192 17.79 -39.54 13.72
CA LYS A 192 18.65 -38.67 12.90
C LYS A 192 20.08 -39.16 12.72
N SER A 193 20.70 -39.67 13.79
CA SER A 193 22.08 -40.22 13.77
C SER A 193 22.28 -41.38 12.79
N PHE A 194 21.21 -42.11 12.46
CA PHE A 194 21.25 -43.20 11.50
C PHE A 194 21.35 -42.66 10.06
N PHE A 195 20.63 -41.57 9.74
CA PHE A 195 20.67 -40.92 8.43
C PHE A 195 22.02 -40.25 8.17
N THR A 196 22.54 -39.49 9.13
CA THR A 196 23.87 -38.89 9.01
C THR A 196 24.95 -39.95 8.80
N SER A 197 24.81 -41.12 9.43
CA SER A 197 25.72 -42.26 9.21
C SER A 197 25.64 -42.84 7.79
N ILE A 198 24.44 -42.90 7.19
CA ILE A 198 24.26 -43.37 5.81
C ILE A 198 24.77 -42.33 4.81
N ILE A 199 24.46 -41.04 5.02
CA ILE A 199 24.95 -39.93 4.19
C ILE A 199 26.48 -39.94 4.15
N ASN A 200 27.13 -39.97 5.33
CA ASN A 200 28.58 -40.09 5.43
C ASN A 200 29.14 -41.36 4.74
N MET A 201 28.40 -42.48 4.81
CA MET A 201 28.78 -43.71 4.12
C MET A 201 28.71 -43.54 2.59
N LEU A 202 27.66 -42.90 2.06
CA LEU A 202 27.48 -42.64 0.64
C LEU A 202 28.54 -41.66 0.10
N GLU A 203 28.82 -40.59 0.82
CA GLU A 203 29.92 -39.66 0.49
C GLU A 203 31.26 -40.40 0.43
N SER A 204 31.53 -41.28 1.40
CA SER A 204 32.80 -42.01 1.47
C SER A 204 32.96 -43.16 0.45
N GLN A 205 31.86 -43.73 -0.05
CA GLN A 205 31.88 -44.94 -0.90
C GLN A 205 31.47 -44.69 -2.36
N ALA A 206 30.61 -43.71 -2.62
CA ALA A 206 30.04 -43.45 -3.95
C ALA A 206 30.67 -42.25 -4.67
N ASP A 207 31.65 -41.56 -4.06
CA ASP A 207 32.27 -40.33 -4.58
C ASP A 207 31.21 -39.26 -4.93
N ILE A 208 30.13 -39.25 -4.15
CA ILE A 208 29.07 -38.24 -4.22
C ILE A 208 29.46 -37.16 -3.21
N ASP A 209 29.94 -36.04 -3.72
CA ASP A 209 30.21 -34.87 -2.90
C ASP A 209 28.92 -34.05 -2.79
N LEU A 210 28.18 -34.24 -1.69
CA LEU A 210 26.93 -33.54 -1.46
C LEU A 210 27.19 -32.06 -1.20
N GLU A 211 28.24 -31.72 -0.44
CA GLU A 211 28.66 -30.33 -0.18
C GLU A 211 28.89 -29.57 -1.49
N SER A 212 29.71 -30.07 -2.43
CA SER A 212 29.98 -29.35 -3.68
C SER A 212 28.84 -29.33 -4.70
N ASN A 213 27.83 -30.18 -4.57
CA ASN A 213 26.61 -30.13 -5.40
C ASN A 213 25.52 -29.21 -4.83
N LEU A 214 25.74 -28.67 -3.62
CA LEU A 214 24.85 -27.79 -2.86
C LEU A 214 25.34 -26.33 -2.81
N ASP A 215 26.61 -26.06 -3.13
CA ASP A 215 27.16 -24.72 -3.41
C ASP A 215 26.42 -23.95 -4.55
N GLU A 216 25.50 -24.62 -5.26
CA GLU A 216 24.62 -24.03 -6.29
C GLU A 216 23.31 -23.44 -5.72
N ILE A 217 23.04 -23.58 -4.42
CA ILE A 217 21.85 -22.97 -3.81
C ILE A 217 22.15 -21.48 -3.57
N PRO A 218 21.35 -20.56 -4.15
CA PRO A 218 21.66 -19.13 -4.12
C PRO A 218 21.51 -18.49 -2.73
N LEU A 219 20.76 -19.11 -1.81
CA LEU A 219 20.43 -18.58 -0.49
C LEU A 219 20.40 -19.70 0.56
N GLY A 220 20.83 -19.40 1.77
CA GLY A 220 20.74 -20.29 2.94
C GLY A 220 21.89 -21.29 3.10
N GLU A 221 22.07 -21.73 4.34
CA GLU A 221 23.13 -22.64 4.78
C GLU A 221 22.54 -24.01 5.17
N LEU A 222 23.07 -25.09 4.58
CA LEU A 222 22.76 -26.46 4.99
C LEU A 222 23.79 -26.97 5.99
N ASP A 223 23.36 -27.27 7.21
CA ASP A 223 24.16 -28.00 8.19
C ASP A 223 23.87 -29.50 8.10
N LEU A 224 24.81 -30.26 7.53
CA LEU A 224 24.70 -31.72 7.41
C LEU A 224 24.83 -32.46 8.75
N ASN A 225 25.41 -31.85 9.79
CA ASN A 225 25.49 -32.47 11.11
C ASN A 225 24.12 -32.49 11.79
N ASN A 226 23.42 -31.36 11.66
CA ASN A 226 22.08 -31.17 12.19
C ASN A 226 21.00 -31.38 11.12
N LEU A 227 21.33 -31.83 9.91
CA LEU A 227 20.39 -31.98 8.79
C LEU A 227 19.36 -30.85 8.73
N SER A 228 19.83 -29.62 8.89
CA SER A 228 18.99 -28.42 8.98
C SER A 228 19.39 -27.42 7.92
N PHE A 229 18.43 -26.66 7.45
CA PHE A 229 18.61 -25.63 6.45
C PHE A 229 18.13 -24.30 7.03
N THR A 230 19.00 -23.30 7.01
CA THR A 230 18.70 -21.97 7.57
C THR A 230 18.82 -20.94 6.46
N ILE A 231 17.79 -20.13 6.25
CA ILE A 231 17.87 -18.96 5.36
C ILE A 231 17.89 -17.73 6.25
N GLN A 232 18.98 -16.96 6.23
CA GLN A 232 19.00 -15.65 6.89
C GLN A 232 18.16 -14.68 6.06
N LYS A 233 17.27 -13.92 6.69
CA LYS A 233 16.43 -12.95 5.98
C LYS A 233 17.28 -11.82 5.40
N ASP A 234 18.40 -11.46 6.03
CA ASP A 234 19.41 -10.55 5.48
C ASP A 234 19.99 -11.03 4.13
N GLU A 235 20.18 -12.34 3.94
CA GLU A 235 20.67 -12.87 2.64
C GLU A 235 19.61 -12.67 1.54
N ILE A 236 18.33 -12.78 1.88
CA ILE A 236 17.22 -12.47 0.95
C ILE A 236 17.30 -11.00 0.55
N LEU A 237 17.44 -10.10 1.54
CA LEU A 237 17.55 -8.66 1.32
C LEU A 237 18.77 -8.30 0.44
N GLU A 238 19.94 -8.87 0.72
CA GLU A 238 21.16 -8.65 -0.08
C GLU A 238 20.98 -9.13 -1.53
N SER A 239 20.33 -10.27 -1.74
CA SER A 239 20.11 -10.82 -3.08
C SER A 239 19.20 -9.96 -3.96
N MET A 240 18.37 -9.10 -3.35
CA MET A 240 17.48 -8.19 -4.07
C MET A 240 18.16 -6.88 -4.48
N ALA A 241 19.17 -6.45 -3.73
CA ALA A 241 19.88 -5.20 -3.97
C ALA A 241 20.91 -5.29 -5.11
N THR A 242 21.21 -6.49 -5.61
CA THR A 242 22.25 -6.70 -6.63
C THR A 242 21.64 -7.04 -7.98
N ASP A 243 21.74 -6.12 -8.96
CA ASP A 243 21.51 -6.48 -10.36
C ASP A 243 22.65 -7.36 -10.90
N ASP A 244 22.47 -7.99 -12.07
CA ASP A 244 23.49 -8.85 -12.72
C ASP A 244 24.83 -8.12 -12.99
N ASN A 245 24.88 -6.79 -12.86
CA ASN A 245 26.06 -5.95 -13.09
C ASN A 245 26.69 -5.38 -11.79
N GLY A 246 26.07 -5.61 -10.63
CA GLY A 246 26.52 -5.07 -9.34
C GLY A 246 26.25 -3.57 -9.14
N GLU A 247 25.32 -2.98 -9.91
CA GLU A 247 24.84 -1.61 -9.68
C GLU A 247 23.64 -1.64 -8.73
N VAL A 248 23.64 -0.74 -7.75
CA VAL A 248 22.58 -0.59 -6.76
C VAL A 248 21.61 0.47 -7.26
N ASP A 249 20.40 0.07 -7.58
CA ASP A 249 19.29 0.94 -7.98
C ASP A 249 18.53 1.44 -6.75
N SER A 250 18.10 2.70 -6.72
CA SER A 250 17.34 3.27 -5.59
C SER A 250 15.99 2.56 -5.42
N GLY A 251 15.38 2.12 -6.52
CA GLY A 251 14.19 1.27 -6.48
C GLY A 251 14.45 -0.07 -5.80
N ALA A 252 15.63 -0.67 -6.00
CA ALA A 252 16.04 -1.90 -5.34
C ALA A 252 16.32 -1.68 -3.84
N LEU A 253 16.94 -0.57 -3.46
CA LEU A 253 17.15 -0.19 -2.05
C LEU A 253 15.82 0.05 -1.33
N LEU A 254 14.86 0.70 -1.97
CA LEU A 254 13.52 0.88 -1.42
C LEU A 254 12.81 -0.47 -1.24
N GLY A 255 12.88 -1.36 -2.23
CA GLY A 255 12.32 -2.70 -2.14
C GLY A 255 12.95 -3.52 -0.99
N GLN A 256 14.26 -3.37 -0.79
CA GLN A 256 14.98 -3.96 0.33
C GLN A 256 14.49 -3.40 1.67
N GLU A 257 14.39 -2.08 1.81
CA GLU A 257 13.91 -1.43 3.03
C GLU A 257 12.49 -1.88 3.38
N VAL A 258 11.58 -1.89 2.40
CA VAL A 258 10.19 -2.34 2.59
C VAL A 258 10.14 -3.79 3.07
N LEU A 259 10.99 -4.68 2.53
CA LEU A 259 11.06 -6.06 3.02
C LEU A 259 11.71 -6.17 4.40
N SER A 260 12.71 -5.34 4.71
CA SER A 260 13.29 -5.24 6.05
C SER A 260 12.20 -4.89 7.06
N ILE A 261 11.38 -3.88 6.75
CA ILE A 261 10.24 -3.46 7.57
C ILE A 261 9.26 -4.62 7.77
N ILE A 262 8.94 -5.39 6.71
CA ILE A 262 8.07 -6.57 6.80
C ILE A 262 8.64 -7.62 7.76
N PHE A 263 9.94 -7.92 7.67
CA PHE A 263 10.57 -8.93 8.52
C PHE A 263 10.71 -8.47 9.97
N GLU A 264 11.21 -7.26 10.21
CA GLU A 264 11.42 -6.69 11.55
C GLU A 264 10.12 -6.56 12.34
N ASN A 265 9.02 -6.21 11.66
CA ASN A 265 7.72 -6.05 12.29
C ASN A 265 6.88 -7.34 12.28
N GLN A 266 7.42 -8.43 11.72
CA GLN A 266 6.73 -9.70 11.48
C GLN A 266 5.37 -9.49 10.81
N LEU A 267 5.30 -8.60 9.82
CA LEU A 267 4.07 -8.34 9.07
C LEU A 267 3.65 -9.55 8.23
N ILE A 268 4.57 -10.48 7.99
CA ILE A 268 4.30 -11.80 7.43
C ILE A 268 4.94 -12.81 8.36
N ASN A 269 4.14 -13.75 8.85
CA ASN A 269 4.59 -14.82 9.74
C ASN A 269 4.05 -16.17 9.28
N PHE A 270 4.88 -17.20 9.33
CA PHE A 270 4.52 -18.57 9.04
C PHE A 270 4.53 -19.42 10.31
N ASP A 271 3.45 -20.14 10.58
CA ASP A 271 3.34 -21.01 11.74
C ASP A 271 2.68 -22.35 11.40
N LEU A 272 2.86 -23.35 12.26
CA LEU A 272 2.14 -24.62 12.21
C LEU A 272 1.17 -24.67 13.39
N GLN A 273 -0.13 -24.54 13.14
CA GLN A 273 -1.18 -24.53 14.16
C GLN A 273 -2.30 -25.50 13.77
N ASP A 274 -2.86 -26.25 14.72
CA ASP A 274 -4.09 -27.06 14.53
C ASP A 274 -4.09 -27.97 13.27
N ASP A 275 -2.95 -28.62 12.98
CA ASP A 275 -2.74 -29.44 11.76
C ASP A 275 -2.77 -28.65 10.43
N GLU A 276 -2.42 -27.36 10.47
CA GLU A 276 -2.42 -26.43 9.32
C GLU A 276 -1.11 -25.64 9.27
N PHE A 277 -0.69 -25.26 8.07
CA PHE A 277 0.38 -24.30 7.89
C PHE A 277 -0.25 -22.92 7.69
N VAL A 278 -0.12 -22.07 8.70
CA VAL A 278 -0.81 -20.79 8.76
C VAL A 278 0.16 -19.69 8.31
N LEU A 279 -0.25 -18.94 7.28
CA LEU A 279 0.38 -17.70 6.88
C LEU A 279 -0.45 -16.55 7.46
N THR A 280 0.12 -15.76 8.36
CA THR A 280 -0.52 -14.56 8.89
C THR A 280 0.12 -13.33 8.27
N ALA A 281 -0.70 -12.50 7.61
CA ALA A 281 -0.32 -11.15 7.22
C ALA A 281 -0.93 -10.15 8.22
N GLY A 282 -0.06 -9.41 8.91
CA GLY A 282 -0.35 -8.48 10.01
C GLY A 282 -1.05 -7.20 9.57
N VAL A 283 -2.21 -7.33 8.92
CA VAL A 283 -3.03 -6.23 8.41
C VAL A 283 -3.46 -5.29 9.53
N SER A 284 -3.69 -5.80 10.74
CA SER A 284 -4.05 -5.01 11.91
C SER A 284 -3.08 -3.84 12.16
N LYS A 285 -1.79 -3.99 11.84
CA LYS A 285 -0.78 -2.94 12.06
C LYS A 285 -0.79 -1.82 11.03
N PHE A 286 -1.44 -2.00 9.88
CA PHE A 286 -1.48 -0.98 8.84
C PHE A 286 -2.90 -0.65 8.36
N ARG A 287 -3.93 -1.35 8.83
CA ARG A 287 -5.33 -0.98 8.66
C ARG A 287 -5.62 0.28 9.45
N SER A 288 -6.38 1.20 8.85
CA SER A 288 -6.99 2.32 9.56
C SER A 288 -8.49 2.06 9.68
N THR A 289 -9.02 2.17 10.89
CA THR A 289 -10.45 1.97 11.18
C THR A 289 -11.19 3.28 11.42
N ASP A 290 -10.46 4.37 11.65
CA ASP A 290 -11.08 5.69 11.77
C ASP A 290 -11.54 6.23 10.40
N ASP A 291 -12.71 6.89 10.41
CA ASP A 291 -13.32 7.62 9.30
C ASP A 291 -12.51 8.88 8.88
N SER A 292 -11.20 8.91 9.13
CA SER A 292 -10.30 9.87 8.49
C SER A 292 -10.08 9.49 7.03
N GLY A 293 -11.18 9.35 6.29
CA GLY A 293 -11.18 9.30 4.84
C GLY A 293 -10.52 10.55 4.28
N PHE A 294 -10.19 10.50 2.99
CA PHE A 294 -9.66 11.68 2.32
C PHE A 294 -10.63 12.88 2.44
N PRO A 295 -10.15 14.13 2.44
CA PRO A 295 -10.95 15.29 2.82
C PRO A 295 -12.22 15.45 1.99
N GLU A 296 -13.35 15.76 2.64
CA GLU A 296 -14.67 15.76 1.99
C GLU A 296 -14.73 16.65 0.74
N TYR A 297 -14.05 17.80 0.77
CA TYR A 297 -14.02 18.74 -0.35
C TYR A 297 -13.35 18.18 -1.62
N VAL A 298 -12.62 17.06 -1.55
CA VAL A 298 -12.06 16.40 -2.73
C VAL A 298 -13.15 15.66 -3.51
N TYR A 299 -14.22 15.21 -2.82
CA TYR A 299 -15.39 14.60 -3.47
C TYR A 299 -16.17 15.58 -4.34
N ASP A 300 -15.95 16.90 -4.21
CA ASP A 300 -16.51 17.91 -5.12
C ASP A 300 -16.06 17.66 -6.59
N LEU A 301 -14.92 16.97 -6.79
CA LEU A 301 -14.39 16.63 -8.11
C LEU A 301 -14.89 15.26 -8.62
N HIS A 302 -15.85 14.65 -7.94
CA HIS A 302 -16.46 13.37 -8.32
C HIS A 302 -17.89 13.56 -8.78
N ASP A 303 -18.35 12.71 -9.68
CA ASP A 303 -19.79 12.62 -9.95
C ASP A 303 -20.54 12.26 -8.66
N GLN A 304 -21.65 12.92 -8.37
CA GLN A 304 -22.46 12.62 -7.18
C GLN A 304 -23.91 12.33 -7.58
N GLU A 305 -24.46 11.22 -7.10
CA GLU A 305 -25.87 10.86 -7.29
C GLU A 305 -26.56 10.67 -5.93
N GLU A 306 -27.65 11.40 -5.69
CA GLU A 306 -28.48 11.15 -4.51
C GLU A 306 -29.35 9.91 -4.71
N VAL A 307 -29.02 8.82 -4.01
CA VAL A 307 -29.81 7.59 -4.00
C VAL A 307 -30.54 7.46 -2.66
N GLY A 308 -31.73 8.05 -2.58
CA GLY A 308 -32.55 8.03 -1.37
C GLY A 308 -32.17 9.13 -0.38
N THR A 309 -31.44 8.79 0.69
CA THR A 309 -30.90 9.76 1.67
C THR A 309 -29.37 9.72 1.75
N GLU A 310 -28.72 8.99 0.85
CA GLU A 310 -27.29 8.82 0.78
C GLU A 310 -26.79 9.41 -0.54
N THR A 311 -25.71 10.19 -0.46
CA THR A 311 -24.97 10.67 -1.62
C THR A 311 -24.01 9.57 -2.04
N VAL A 312 -24.23 9.01 -3.23
CA VAL A 312 -23.34 8.03 -3.83
C VAL A 312 -22.27 8.78 -4.61
N ILE A 313 -21.02 8.61 -4.20
CA ILE A 313 -19.85 9.16 -4.88
C ILE A 313 -19.47 8.25 -6.05
N GLY A 314 -19.41 8.83 -7.24
CA GLY A 314 -19.02 8.21 -8.50
C GLY A 314 -17.53 8.39 -8.84
N GLU A 315 -17.20 8.26 -10.12
CA GLU A 315 -15.84 8.42 -10.62
C GLU A 315 -15.38 9.88 -10.57
N PHE A 316 -14.06 10.08 -10.58
CA PHE A 316 -13.48 11.41 -10.75
C PHE A 316 -13.94 12.01 -12.09
N ASN A 317 -14.39 13.26 -12.07
CA ASN A 317 -14.86 13.96 -13.24
C ASN A 317 -14.12 15.31 -13.38
N PRO A 318 -13.16 15.43 -14.31
CA PRO A 318 -12.40 16.66 -14.49
C PRO A 318 -13.25 17.82 -15.02
N GLU A 319 -14.46 17.60 -15.53
CA GLU A 319 -15.36 18.68 -15.96
C GLU A 319 -16.00 19.44 -14.79
N LEU A 320 -15.89 18.92 -13.56
CA LEU A 320 -16.45 19.55 -12.35
C LEU A 320 -15.51 20.57 -11.69
N PHE A 321 -14.28 20.72 -12.18
CA PHE A 321 -13.31 21.66 -11.61
C PHE A 321 -12.52 22.35 -12.71
N ASP A 322 -12.62 23.67 -12.78
CA ASP A 322 -11.80 24.51 -13.65
C ASP A 322 -10.66 25.14 -12.83
N PRO A 323 -9.42 24.62 -12.93
CA PRO A 323 -8.30 25.14 -12.16
C PRO A 323 -7.92 26.58 -12.55
N GLU A 324 -8.17 27.00 -13.79
CA GLU A 324 -7.82 28.35 -14.26
C GLU A 324 -8.78 29.38 -13.66
N ALA A 325 -10.08 29.14 -13.78
CA ALA A 325 -11.11 29.99 -13.16
C ALA A 325 -10.93 30.05 -11.63
N TYR A 326 -10.73 28.91 -10.98
CA TYR A 326 -10.56 28.84 -9.53
C TYR A 326 -9.33 29.63 -9.03
N MET A 327 -8.22 29.59 -9.76
CA MET A 327 -7.01 30.37 -9.43
C MET A 327 -7.19 31.87 -9.73
N GLN A 328 -7.94 32.22 -10.77
CA GLN A 328 -8.28 33.60 -11.08
C GLN A 328 -9.15 34.23 -9.98
N ASP A 329 -10.13 33.48 -9.47
CA ASP A 329 -11.00 33.91 -8.37
C ASP A 329 -10.19 34.16 -7.10
N LEU A 330 -9.32 33.22 -6.71
CA LEU A 330 -8.42 33.37 -5.56
C LEU A 330 -7.48 34.57 -5.70
N PHE A 331 -6.97 34.81 -6.90
CA PHE A 331 -6.13 35.98 -7.16
C PHE A 331 -6.93 37.28 -7.04
N THR A 332 -8.16 37.30 -7.54
CA THR A 332 -9.07 38.45 -7.45
C THR A 332 -9.44 38.74 -5.99
N GLU A 333 -9.79 37.70 -5.22
CA GLU A 333 -10.02 37.78 -3.77
C GLU A 333 -8.77 38.34 -3.06
N TYR A 334 -7.57 37.90 -3.45
CA TYR A 334 -6.33 38.45 -2.90
C TYR A 334 -6.11 39.93 -3.24
N ILE A 335 -6.35 40.36 -4.48
CA ILE A 335 -6.22 41.79 -4.83
C ILE A 335 -7.20 42.63 -4.01
N PHE A 336 -8.43 42.15 -3.85
CA PHE A 336 -9.42 42.83 -3.01
C PHE A 336 -8.98 42.87 -1.54
N ASN A 337 -8.63 41.72 -0.95
CA ASN A 337 -8.23 41.61 0.44
C ASN A 337 -6.92 42.37 0.74
N SER A 338 -5.92 42.30 -0.14
CA SER A 338 -4.65 43.04 0.01
C SER A 338 -4.84 44.54 -0.07
N SER A 339 -5.95 45.02 -0.65
CA SER A 339 -6.31 46.43 -0.65
C SER A 339 -6.80 46.93 0.72
N PHE A 340 -7.18 46.03 1.63
CA PHE A 340 -7.68 46.38 2.97
C PHE A 340 -6.86 45.77 4.10
N LEU A 341 -6.06 44.73 3.82
CA LEU A 341 -5.24 43.99 4.77
C LEU A 341 -3.78 43.96 4.28
N ASP A 342 -2.83 44.25 5.18
CA ASP A 342 -1.42 43.87 4.97
C ASP A 342 -1.30 42.34 5.07
N GLY A 343 -1.61 41.63 3.97
CA GLY A 343 -1.62 40.17 3.89
C GLY A 343 -0.99 39.63 2.61
N GLY A 344 -0.27 38.50 2.71
CA GLY A 344 0.23 37.77 1.54
C GLY A 344 -0.85 36.92 0.86
N PHE A 345 -0.60 36.50 -0.38
CA PHE A 345 -1.45 35.57 -1.12
C PHE A 345 -1.41 34.20 -0.45
N LYS A 346 -2.55 33.73 0.06
CA LYS A 346 -2.63 32.46 0.81
C LYS A 346 -3.10 31.35 -0.11
N ILE A 347 -2.25 30.35 -0.32
CA ILE A 347 -2.66 29.08 -0.91
C ILE A 347 -3.14 28.20 0.25
N LYS A 348 -4.45 28.16 0.45
CA LYS A 348 -5.09 27.32 1.46
C LYS A 348 -4.89 25.85 1.11
N GLU A 349 -4.89 24.99 2.13
CA GLU A 349 -4.79 23.55 2.00
C GLU A 349 -5.82 22.96 1.02
N LYS A 350 -7.10 23.36 1.13
CA LYS A 350 -8.18 22.95 0.21
C LYS A 350 -7.81 23.21 -1.25
N THR A 351 -7.31 24.42 -1.55
CA THR A 351 -6.86 24.81 -2.88
C THR A 351 -5.70 23.94 -3.34
N PHE A 352 -4.67 23.80 -2.51
CA PHE A 352 -3.49 23.01 -2.83
C PHE A 352 -3.86 21.56 -3.16
N ASN A 353 -4.68 20.95 -2.32
CA ASN A 353 -5.10 19.56 -2.47
C ASN A 353 -6.00 19.33 -3.70
N LYS A 354 -6.95 20.24 -3.99
CA LYS A 354 -7.77 20.14 -5.21
C LYS A 354 -6.93 20.20 -6.48
N LEU A 355 -5.94 21.10 -6.54
CA LEU A 355 -5.03 21.22 -7.69
C LEU A 355 -4.20 19.96 -7.91
N ILE A 356 -3.60 19.41 -6.83
CA ILE A 356 -2.82 18.16 -6.92
C ILE A 356 -3.71 16.99 -7.35
N TYR A 357 -4.90 16.86 -6.75
CA TYR A 357 -5.83 15.77 -7.08
C TYR A 357 -6.30 15.85 -8.54
N TYR A 358 -6.62 17.04 -9.03
CA TYR A 358 -6.99 17.28 -10.43
C TYR A 358 -5.84 16.96 -11.39
N ASN A 359 -4.64 17.49 -11.13
CA ASN A 359 -3.46 17.26 -11.98
C ASN A 359 -3.05 15.77 -12.03
N ALA A 360 -3.36 15.02 -10.98
CA ALA A 360 -3.14 13.57 -10.91
C ALA A 360 -4.29 12.72 -11.48
N ASP A 361 -5.28 13.33 -12.16
CA ASP A 361 -6.47 12.64 -12.69
C ASP A 361 -7.19 11.78 -11.62
N GLY A 362 -7.30 12.32 -10.40
CA GLY A 362 -7.86 11.63 -9.26
C GLY A 362 -7.11 10.35 -8.86
N PHE A 363 -5.84 10.20 -9.27
CA PHE A 363 -5.03 9.00 -9.06
C PHE A 363 -5.64 7.74 -9.69
N SER A 364 -6.45 7.87 -10.74
CA SER A 364 -7.12 6.76 -11.44
C SER A 364 -6.14 5.67 -11.88
N ASP A 365 -4.99 6.06 -12.44
CA ASP A 365 -3.93 5.18 -12.93
C ASP A 365 -3.18 4.40 -11.84
N THR A 366 -3.36 4.77 -10.58
CA THR A 366 -2.69 4.12 -9.44
C THR A 366 -3.53 3.02 -8.79
N ARG A 367 -4.77 2.83 -9.28
CA ARG A 367 -5.70 1.81 -8.83
C ARG A 367 -5.73 0.66 -9.83
N GLN A 368 -5.60 -0.54 -9.32
CA GLN A 368 -5.67 -1.76 -10.09
C GLN A 368 -6.77 -2.64 -9.52
N THR A 369 -7.65 -3.14 -10.40
CA THR A 369 -8.52 -4.26 -10.07
C THR A 369 -7.89 -5.56 -10.56
N VAL A 370 -7.68 -6.49 -9.64
CA VAL A 370 -7.25 -7.85 -9.95
C VAL A 370 -8.46 -8.76 -9.87
N GLU A 371 -8.81 -9.40 -10.99
CA GLU A 371 -9.87 -10.40 -11.03
C GLU A 371 -9.30 -11.76 -10.62
N ILE A 372 -9.76 -12.29 -9.49
CA ILE A 372 -9.38 -13.60 -8.97
C ILE A 372 -10.49 -14.61 -9.27
N PRO A 373 -10.18 -15.73 -9.94
CA PRO A 373 -11.15 -16.80 -10.13
C PRO A 373 -11.32 -17.59 -8.82
N ILE A 374 -12.48 -17.46 -8.18
CA ILE A 374 -12.82 -18.30 -7.02
C ILE A 374 -13.01 -19.75 -7.50
N ASN A 375 -13.72 -19.95 -8.62
CA ASN A 375 -13.93 -21.26 -9.24
C ASN A 375 -14.15 -21.14 -10.76
N GLU A 376 -14.52 -22.25 -11.43
CA GLU A 376 -14.75 -22.26 -12.89
C GLU A 376 -15.86 -21.30 -13.37
N THR A 377 -16.71 -20.79 -12.47
CA THR A 377 -17.88 -19.98 -12.80
C THR A 377 -17.99 -18.64 -12.07
N GLU A 378 -17.20 -18.43 -11.01
CA GLU A 378 -17.25 -17.25 -10.15
C GLU A 378 -15.88 -16.59 -10.08
N THR A 379 -15.89 -15.26 -10.20
CA THR A 379 -14.70 -14.41 -10.08
C THR A 379 -15.00 -13.27 -9.12
N GLU A 380 -13.97 -12.84 -8.41
CA GLU A 380 -14.01 -11.73 -7.47
C GLU A 380 -13.01 -10.65 -7.90
N ASN A 381 -13.38 -9.40 -7.69
CA ASN A 381 -12.57 -8.25 -8.05
C ASN A 381 -11.94 -7.65 -6.81
N ILE A 382 -10.63 -7.78 -6.70
CA ILE A 382 -9.86 -7.16 -5.62
C ILE A 382 -9.34 -5.81 -6.11
N GLU A 383 -9.78 -4.73 -5.47
CA GLU A 383 -9.23 -3.40 -5.67
C GLU A 383 -7.96 -3.21 -4.84
N LEU A 384 -6.89 -2.78 -5.49
CA LEU A 384 -5.59 -2.50 -4.91
C LEU A 384 -5.12 -1.14 -5.41
N GLY A 385 -4.74 -0.22 -4.52
CA GLY A 385 -4.03 0.99 -4.94
C GLY A 385 -4.32 2.21 -4.09
N LEU A 386 -3.83 3.35 -4.59
CA LEU A 386 -3.94 4.63 -3.94
C LEU A 386 -5.29 5.29 -4.28
N LYS A 387 -6.08 5.59 -3.25
CA LYS A 387 -7.34 6.32 -3.39
C LYS A 387 -7.12 7.82 -3.54
N ALA A 388 -6.29 8.39 -2.66
CA ALA A 388 -6.05 9.83 -2.62
C ALA A 388 -4.75 10.16 -1.90
N ILE A 389 -4.17 11.30 -2.26
CA ILE A 389 -3.11 11.98 -1.51
C ILE A 389 -3.59 13.38 -1.17
N TRP A 390 -3.34 13.82 0.05
CA TRP A 390 -3.55 15.20 0.48
C TRP A 390 -2.47 15.63 1.45
N PHE A 391 -2.36 16.94 1.60
CA PHE A 391 -1.38 17.60 2.45
C PHE A 391 -2.12 18.31 3.56
N GLU A 392 -1.61 18.23 4.77
CA GLU A 392 -2.05 19.06 5.90
C GLU A 392 -0.93 19.99 6.33
N PHE A 393 -1.26 21.27 6.48
CA PHE A 393 -0.29 22.32 6.81
C PHE A 393 -0.43 22.75 8.26
N GLU A 394 0.62 22.57 9.03
CA GLU A 394 0.75 23.08 10.39
C GLU A 394 1.76 24.23 10.43
N ALA A 395 1.79 25.00 11.52
CA ALA A 395 2.65 26.19 11.61
C ALA A 395 4.15 25.94 11.36
N THR A 396 4.64 24.72 11.57
CA THR A 396 6.05 24.33 11.34
C THR A 396 6.20 22.95 10.71
N GLU A 397 5.12 22.30 10.31
CA GLU A 397 5.13 20.91 9.85
C GLU A 397 4.21 20.74 8.65
N ILE A 398 4.53 19.76 7.80
CA ILE A 398 3.64 19.28 6.75
C ILE A 398 3.43 17.80 6.98
N TYR A 399 2.17 17.38 6.85
CA TYR A 399 1.78 15.98 6.83
C TYR A 399 1.34 15.64 5.42
N VAL A 400 2.02 14.69 4.77
CA VAL A 400 1.57 14.12 3.51
C VAL A 400 0.81 12.85 3.84
N LYS A 401 -0.49 12.84 3.56
CA LYS A 401 -1.37 11.72 3.84
C LYS A 401 -1.73 11.03 2.53
N ALA A 402 -1.63 9.71 2.51
CA ALA A 402 -1.94 8.86 1.38
C ALA A 402 -2.82 7.71 1.84
N GLN A 403 -4.03 7.62 1.30
CA GLN A 403 -4.97 6.54 1.62
C GLN A 403 -4.87 5.44 0.56
N PHE A 404 -4.50 4.24 0.99
CA PHE A 404 -4.49 3.04 0.16
C PHE A 404 -5.70 2.17 0.46
N ARG A 405 -6.24 1.51 -0.56
CA ARG A 405 -7.19 0.41 -0.40
C ARG A 405 -6.56 -0.88 -0.90
N ILE A 406 -6.65 -1.93 -0.08
CA ILE A 406 -6.20 -3.27 -0.40
C ILE A 406 -7.34 -4.23 -0.05
N ALA A 407 -8.02 -4.80 -1.05
CA ALA A 407 -9.06 -5.82 -0.81
C ALA A 407 -10.08 -5.39 0.26
N GLY A 408 -10.69 -4.21 0.09
CA GLY A 408 -11.66 -3.68 1.05
C GLY A 408 -11.08 -2.98 2.27
N ILE A 409 -9.81 -3.21 2.60
CA ILE A 409 -9.14 -2.64 3.76
C ILE A 409 -8.52 -1.30 3.39
N ASP A 410 -8.89 -0.24 4.11
CA ASP A 410 -8.27 1.08 3.98
C ASP A 410 -7.06 1.20 4.93
N SER A 411 -5.99 1.80 4.42
CA SER A 411 -4.74 2.04 5.14
C SER A 411 -4.30 3.48 4.92
N LEU A 412 -4.19 4.25 6.00
CA LEU A 412 -3.67 5.61 5.94
C LEU A 412 -2.17 5.62 6.18
N VAL A 413 -1.41 6.04 5.18
CA VAL A 413 0.02 6.34 5.29
C VAL A 413 0.18 7.84 5.52
N VAL A 414 0.93 8.21 6.55
CA VAL A 414 1.24 9.60 6.89
C VAL A 414 2.75 9.78 6.91
N ILE A 415 3.23 10.73 6.11
CA ILE A 415 4.63 11.16 6.10
C ILE A 415 4.70 12.51 6.79
N ARG A 416 5.42 12.59 7.91
CA ARG A 416 5.62 13.86 8.63
C ARG A 416 6.94 14.51 8.22
N ALA A 417 6.88 15.79 7.89
CA ALA A 417 8.05 16.60 7.61
C ALA A 417 8.06 17.89 8.43
N GLU A 418 9.19 18.18 9.06
CA GLU A 418 9.39 19.38 9.89
C GLU A 418 10.12 20.48 9.10
N GLN A 419 9.65 21.72 9.21
CA GLN A 419 10.34 22.87 8.65
C GLN A 419 11.64 23.13 9.42
N ILE A 420 12.76 23.18 8.69
CA ILE A 420 14.09 23.49 9.20
C ILE A 420 14.66 24.81 8.65
N SER A 421 14.00 25.43 7.66
CA SER A 421 14.40 26.75 7.16
C SER A 421 14.08 27.85 8.19
N SER A 422 14.84 28.94 8.11
CA SER A 422 14.62 30.16 8.90
C SER A 422 14.60 31.43 8.02
N THR A 423 14.62 31.25 6.71
CA THR A 423 14.58 32.30 5.70
C THR A 423 13.15 32.49 5.23
N SER A 424 12.84 33.70 4.76
CA SER A 424 11.55 33.98 4.09
C SER A 424 11.58 33.64 2.61
N GLU A 425 12.71 33.18 2.05
CA GLU A 425 12.85 32.90 0.62
C GLU A 425 12.63 31.41 0.29
N GLU A 426 12.70 30.53 1.30
CA GLU A 426 12.64 29.08 1.12
C GLU A 426 11.94 28.40 2.31
N LEU A 427 11.02 27.48 2.04
CA LEU A 427 10.57 26.48 2.99
C LEU A 427 11.38 25.20 2.76
N HIS A 428 12.12 24.77 3.79
CA HIS A 428 12.91 23.54 3.75
C HIS A 428 12.33 22.56 4.75
N PHE A 429 11.84 21.43 4.27
CA PHE A 429 11.20 20.38 5.05
C PHE A 429 12.08 19.14 5.13
N ARG A 430 12.32 18.67 6.35
CA ARG A 430 12.99 17.41 6.62
C ARG A 430 11.97 16.35 7.01
N PHE A 431 11.96 15.24 6.27
CA PHE A 431 11.18 14.06 6.65
C PHE A 431 11.68 13.47 7.97
N VAL A 432 10.74 13.20 8.88
CA VAL A 432 11.01 12.76 10.25
C VAL A 432 10.56 11.33 10.49
N ASP A 433 9.34 10.99 10.10
CA ASP A 433 8.76 9.66 10.27
C ASP A 433 7.73 9.36 9.17
N ILE A 434 7.48 8.06 8.96
CA ILE A 434 6.37 7.55 8.17
C ILE A 434 5.57 6.61 9.07
N THR A 435 4.27 6.81 9.16
CA THR A 435 3.35 5.90 9.87
C THR A 435 2.33 5.32 8.91
N ALA A 436 1.97 4.05 9.08
CA ALA A 436 0.86 3.43 8.33
C ALA A 436 -0.14 2.79 9.29
N GLY A 437 -1.43 2.98 9.04
CA GLY A 437 -2.51 2.38 9.84
C GLY A 437 -2.82 3.07 11.16
N LYS A 438 -2.18 4.21 11.45
CA LYS A 438 -2.34 4.88 12.74
C LYS A 438 -3.74 5.48 12.88
N ASP A 439 -4.50 4.99 13.84
CA ASP A 439 -5.79 5.57 14.24
C ASP A 439 -5.62 6.57 15.41
N VAL A 440 -6.67 7.36 15.67
CA VAL A 440 -6.72 8.33 16.76
C VAL A 440 -6.59 7.62 18.10
N ASP A 441 -5.78 8.20 18.99
CA ASP A 441 -5.49 7.67 20.34
C ASP A 441 -4.70 6.35 20.39
N GLU A 442 -4.22 5.81 19.25
CA GLU A 442 -3.32 4.65 19.24
C GLU A 442 -1.91 4.97 19.72
N ASN A 443 -1.26 3.97 20.34
CA ASN A 443 0.11 4.10 20.83
C ASN A 443 1.10 3.51 19.83
N SER A 444 2.36 3.98 19.89
CA SER A 444 3.45 3.36 19.12
C SER A 444 3.54 1.86 19.44
N GLY A 445 3.57 1.06 18.38
CA GLY A 445 3.51 -0.41 18.42
C GLY A 445 2.16 -1.01 18.02
N ASP A 446 1.07 -0.23 18.10
CA ASP A 446 -0.25 -0.65 17.62
C ASP A 446 -0.35 -0.52 16.08
N TYR A 447 0.39 0.44 15.51
CA TYR A 447 0.50 0.71 14.07
C TYR A 447 1.96 0.59 13.57
N LEU A 448 2.16 0.60 12.25
CA LEU A 448 3.48 0.59 11.63
C LEU A 448 4.14 1.97 11.71
N GLU A 449 5.31 2.05 12.36
CA GLU A 449 6.08 3.28 12.54
C GLU A 449 7.51 3.11 11.99
N ILE A 450 7.86 3.92 10.99
CA ILE A 450 9.16 3.90 10.32
C ILE A 450 9.90 5.19 10.67
N LEU A 451 11.01 5.04 11.41
CA LEU A 451 11.84 6.15 11.87
C LEU A 451 13.16 6.28 11.11
N ASP A 452 13.66 5.20 10.53
CA ASP A 452 14.80 5.26 9.62
C ASP A 452 14.31 5.52 8.19
N LEU A 453 14.50 6.75 7.74
CA LEU A 453 14.06 7.19 6.42
C LEU A 453 15.20 7.24 5.41
N SER A 454 16.34 6.59 5.69
CA SER A 454 17.55 6.71 4.87
C SER A 454 17.33 6.24 3.42
N ALA A 455 16.64 5.11 3.22
CA ALA A 455 16.32 4.61 1.88
C ALA A 455 15.28 5.49 1.17
N PHE A 456 14.21 5.90 1.86
CA PHE A 456 13.20 6.81 1.33
C PHE A 456 13.80 8.14 0.88
N LYS A 457 14.70 8.72 1.68
CA LYS A 457 15.40 9.97 1.33
C LYS A 457 16.28 9.85 0.10
N GLN A 458 16.91 8.70 -0.14
CA GLN A 458 17.66 8.48 -1.38
C GLN A 458 16.73 8.48 -2.61
N VAL A 459 15.57 7.82 -2.51
CA VAL A 459 14.56 7.84 -3.59
C VAL A 459 14.09 9.27 -3.85
N PHE A 460 13.76 10.03 -2.80
CA PHE A 460 13.35 11.42 -2.94
C PHE A 460 14.45 12.28 -3.58
N ALA A 461 15.71 12.11 -3.18
CA ALA A 461 16.84 12.81 -3.78
C ALA A 461 17.01 12.51 -5.28
N GLU A 462 16.67 11.29 -5.73
CA GLU A 462 16.72 10.90 -7.14
C GLU A 462 15.52 11.38 -7.96
N MET A 463 14.36 11.58 -7.34
CA MET A 463 13.18 12.16 -8.01
C MET A 463 13.48 13.57 -8.56
N GLY A 464 14.28 14.36 -7.83
CA GLY A 464 14.69 15.70 -8.25
C GLY A 464 13.58 16.75 -8.11
N ASP A 465 13.30 17.48 -9.20
CA ASP A 465 12.34 18.59 -9.22
C ASP A 465 10.90 18.06 -9.33
N VAL A 466 10.00 18.58 -8.48
CA VAL A 466 8.55 18.39 -8.55
C VAL A 466 7.86 19.72 -8.90
N GLU A 467 6.59 19.69 -9.30
CA GLU A 467 5.89 20.87 -9.83
C GLU A 467 5.94 22.09 -8.88
N PHE A 468 5.91 21.86 -7.57
CA PHE A 468 5.87 22.91 -6.54
C PHE A 468 7.17 23.02 -5.70
N GLY A 469 8.22 22.27 -6.02
CA GLY A 469 9.43 22.22 -5.20
C GLY A 469 10.55 21.33 -5.77
N GLN A 470 11.58 21.10 -4.99
CA GLN A 470 12.69 20.22 -5.38
C GLN A 470 13.17 19.40 -4.19
N PHE A 471 13.59 18.17 -4.44
CA PHE A 471 14.33 17.39 -3.46
C PHE A 471 15.83 17.68 -3.57
N ASN A 472 16.47 17.92 -2.43
CA ASN A 472 17.92 18.11 -2.39
C ASN A 472 18.68 16.78 -2.32
N GLU A 473 20.02 16.84 -2.29
CA GLU A 473 20.87 15.63 -2.18
C GLU A 473 20.65 14.81 -0.89
N ASP A 474 20.09 15.43 0.15
CA ASP A 474 19.76 14.77 1.42
C ASP A 474 18.34 14.17 1.41
N GLY A 475 17.58 14.32 0.31
CA GLY A 475 16.19 13.88 0.19
C GLY A 475 15.18 14.76 0.92
N ASP A 476 15.57 15.97 1.34
CA ASP A 476 14.69 16.95 1.98
C ASP A 476 13.96 17.78 0.89
N LEU A 477 12.69 18.13 1.12
CA LEU A 477 11.87 18.95 0.20
C LEU A 477 12.16 20.44 0.39
N ILE A 478 12.41 21.16 -0.70
CA ILE A 478 12.64 22.60 -0.72
C ILE A 478 11.62 23.27 -1.65
N ILE A 479 10.83 24.19 -1.10
CA ILE A 479 9.94 25.09 -1.85
C ILE A 479 10.56 26.48 -1.81
N SER A 480 10.90 27.05 -2.96
CA SER A 480 11.59 28.34 -3.05
C SER A 480 10.72 29.42 -3.70
N ALA A 481 10.91 30.67 -3.26
CA ALA A 481 10.22 31.84 -3.81
C ALA A 481 10.52 32.00 -5.31
N ALA A 482 11.75 31.72 -5.72
CA ALA A 482 12.14 31.69 -7.12
C ALA A 482 11.40 30.60 -7.92
N GLY A 483 11.27 29.39 -7.35
CA GLY A 483 10.52 28.29 -7.96
C GLY A 483 9.04 28.63 -8.13
N LEU A 484 8.38 29.11 -7.07
CA LEU A 484 6.98 29.54 -7.15
C LEU A 484 6.77 30.74 -8.09
N SER A 485 7.74 31.66 -8.18
CA SER A 485 7.69 32.76 -9.16
C SER A 485 7.74 32.24 -10.60
N ALA A 486 8.54 31.21 -10.85
CA ALA A 486 8.62 30.59 -12.18
C ALA A 486 7.32 29.86 -12.52
N LEU A 487 6.76 29.13 -11.56
CA LEU A 487 5.49 28.41 -11.70
C LEU A 487 4.31 29.37 -11.97
N LEU A 488 4.12 30.37 -11.10
CA LEU A 488 3.05 31.38 -11.27
C LEU A 488 3.30 32.28 -12.49
N GLY A 489 4.55 32.39 -12.94
CA GLY A 489 4.92 33.13 -14.14
C GLY A 489 4.64 32.37 -15.43
N GLU A 490 4.37 31.06 -15.38
CA GLU A 490 4.11 30.25 -16.56
C GLU A 490 2.84 30.72 -17.27
N GLY A 491 2.91 30.95 -18.59
CA GLY A 491 1.80 31.55 -19.35
C GLY A 491 1.69 33.08 -19.28
N THR A 492 2.47 33.75 -18.42
CA THR A 492 2.50 35.23 -18.32
C THR A 492 3.73 35.84 -18.99
N ASN A 493 3.81 37.18 -19.04
CA ASN A 493 5.03 37.87 -19.45
C ASN A 493 6.12 37.69 -18.39
N GLU A 494 7.38 37.49 -18.79
CA GLU A 494 8.52 37.35 -17.86
C GLU A 494 8.54 38.51 -16.85
N GLY A 495 8.51 38.16 -15.55
CA GLY A 495 8.48 39.13 -14.44
C GLY A 495 7.12 39.80 -14.20
N ALA A 496 6.02 39.24 -14.70
CA ALA A 496 4.67 39.69 -14.40
C ALA A 496 4.27 39.42 -12.95
N VAL A 497 4.66 38.26 -12.41
CA VAL A 497 4.41 37.84 -11.03
C VAL A 497 5.76 37.43 -10.42
N GLU A 498 6.08 37.99 -9.27
CA GLU A 498 7.30 37.70 -8.51
C GLU A 498 6.94 37.42 -7.05
N VAL A 499 7.20 36.20 -6.61
CA VAL A 499 7.13 35.79 -5.21
C VAL A 499 8.44 36.20 -4.54
N THR A 500 8.34 37.10 -3.58
CA THR A 500 9.48 37.68 -2.84
C THR A 500 9.62 37.09 -1.44
N GLY A 501 8.62 36.34 -0.99
CA GLY A 501 8.61 35.69 0.31
C GLY A 501 7.65 34.51 0.37
N ILE A 502 7.98 33.52 1.20
CA ILE A 502 7.16 32.35 1.50
C ILE A 502 7.20 32.12 3.02
N ALA A 503 6.04 31.83 3.59
CA ALA A 503 5.89 31.36 4.97
C ALA A 503 4.88 30.21 5.03
N LEU A 504 5.01 29.38 6.05
CA LEU A 504 4.02 28.35 6.39
C LEU A 504 3.17 28.88 7.55
N GLU A 505 1.86 28.79 7.40
CA GLU A 505 0.86 29.04 8.45
C GLU A 505 -0.04 27.80 8.59
N GLU A 506 -0.75 27.69 9.71
CA GLU A 506 -1.76 26.66 9.89
C GLU A 506 -2.77 26.71 8.73
N ASN A 507 -2.98 25.58 8.05
CA ASN A 507 -3.83 25.37 6.88
C ASN A 507 -3.45 26.17 5.61
N ALA A 508 -2.28 26.82 5.53
CA ALA A 508 -1.92 27.62 4.35
C ALA A 508 -0.41 27.82 4.11
N ILE A 509 -0.04 27.94 2.84
CA ILE A 509 1.24 28.52 2.41
C ILE A 509 1.00 29.99 2.05
N VAL A 510 1.71 30.91 2.71
CA VAL A 510 1.57 32.36 2.49
C VAL A 510 2.68 32.86 1.59
N LEU A 511 2.30 33.42 0.44
CA LEU A 511 3.20 33.99 -0.55
C LEU A 511 3.18 35.51 -0.47
N THR A 512 4.35 36.12 -0.39
CA THR A 512 4.50 37.57 -0.60
C THR A 512 4.69 37.82 -2.08
N VAL A 513 3.63 38.24 -2.77
CA VAL A 513 3.60 38.39 -4.23
C VAL A 513 3.69 39.85 -4.62
N THR A 514 4.47 40.15 -5.65
CA THR A 514 4.53 41.46 -6.31
C THR A 514 4.24 41.28 -7.79
N ALA A 515 3.55 42.24 -8.40
CA ALA A 515 3.11 42.14 -9.78
C ALA A 515 4.07 42.83 -10.77
N GLY A 516 5.37 42.88 -10.46
CA GLY A 516 6.41 43.43 -11.34
C GLY A 516 6.03 44.72 -12.07
N GLN A 517 5.83 44.65 -13.39
CA GLN A 517 5.44 45.79 -14.22
C GLN A 517 3.99 46.27 -14.05
N TYR A 518 3.12 45.42 -13.50
CA TYR A 518 1.70 45.67 -13.23
C TYR A 518 1.44 46.19 -11.82
N GLN A 519 2.45 46.23 -10.95
CA GLN A 519 2.32 46.72 -9.58
C GLN A 519 1.70 48.12 -9.51
N ALA A 520 2.10 49.04 -10.40
CA ALA A 520 1.54 50.39 -10.42
C ALA A 520 0.05 50.43 -10.81
N THR A 521 -0.45 49.46 -11.57
CA THR A 521 -1.87 49.34 -11.90
C THR A 521 -2.63 48.77 -10.71
N LEU A 522 -2.08 47.76 -10.02
CA LEU A 522 -2.65 47.22 -8.79
C LEU A 522 -2.71 48.27 -7.69
N ASP A 523 -1.61 48.97 -7.42
CA ASP A 523 -1.55 50.05 -6.42
C ASP A 523 -2.62 51.13 -6.72
N ALA A 524 -2.79 51.52 -7.99
CA ALA A 524 -3.79 52.50 -8.38
C ALA A 524 -5.23 51.99 -8.23
N PHE A 525 -5.46 50.69 -8.42
CA PHE A 525 -6.76 50.05 -8.22
C PHE A 525 -7.08 49.89 -6.74
N THR A 526 -6.11 49.46 -5.93
CA THR A 526 -6.17 49.40 -4.47
C THR A 526 -6.48 50.79 -3.87
N ASP A 527 -5.75 51.83 -4.27
CA ASP A 527 -6.02 53.21 -3.84
C ASP A 527 -7.46 53.64 -4.20
N ALA A 528 -7.95 53.25 -5.38
CA ALA A 528 -9.32 53.57 -5.81
C ALA A 528 -10.38 52.80 -5.02
N LEU A 529 -10.14 51.53 -4.69
CA LEU A 529 -11.01 50.72 -3.83
C LEU A 529 -11.07 51.30 -2.41
N GLU A 530 -9.93 51.67 -1.82
CA GLU A 530 -9.89 52.34 -0.51
C GLU A 530 -10.67 53.67 -0.54
N ASP A 531 -10.54 54.46 -1.60
CA ASP A 531 -11.28 55.71 -1.78
C ASP A 531 -12.81 55.47 -1.89
N VAL A 532 -13.23 54.42 -2.61
CA VAL A 532 -14.66 54.04 -2.76
C VAL A 532 -15.23 53.56 -1.44
N VAL A 533 -14.57 52.62 -0.75
CA VAL A 533 -15.02 52.12 0.56
C VAL A 533 -14.98 53.21 1.63
N GLY A 534 -14.03 54.14 1.54
CA GLY A 534 -13.97 55.34 2.37
C GLY A 534 -15.06 56.38 2.07
N SER A 535 -15.81 56.27 0.97
CA SER A 535 -16.75 57.30 0.50
C SER A 535 -18.15 57.21 1.10
N GLU A 536 -18.70 58.32 1.60
CA GLU A 536 -20.10 58.41 2.06
C GLU A 536 -21.11 58.12 0.91
N GLU A 537 -20.66 58.21 -0.35
CA GLU A 537 -21.45 57.90 -1.54
C GLU A 537 -21.75 56.39 -1.61
N LEU A 538 -20.80 55.52 -1.26
CA LEU A 538 -20.99 54.06 -1.27
C LEU A 538 -22.12 53.62 -0.33
N ILE A 539 -22.14 54.10 0.92
CA ILE A 539 -23.22 53.79 1.87
C ILE A 539 -24.58 54.31 1.36
N THR A 540 -24.58 55.46 0.68
CA THR A 540 -25.80 56.04 0.13
C THR A 540 -26.36 55.18 -1.00
N ASP A 541 -25.49 54.69 -1.88
CA ASP A 541 -25.89 53.90 -3.05
C ASP A 541 -26.22 52.46 -2.65
N LEU A 542 -25.44 51.83 -1.76
CA LEU A 542 -25.76 50.54 -1.17
C LEU A 542 -27.07 50.55 -0.38
N GLY A 543 -27.40 51.66 0.29
CA GLY A 543 -28.71 51.83 0.94
C GLY A 543 -29.90 51.90 -0.04
N GLY A 544 -29.64 51.99 -1.34
CA GLY A 544 -30.62 51.86 -2.41
C GLY A 544 -30.76 50.44 -2.97
N VAL A 545 -29.75 49.59 -2.75
CA VAL A 545 -29.68 48.19 -3.19
C VAL A 545 -30.12 47.25 -2.06
N LEU A 546 -29.55 47.43 -0.86
CA LEU A 546 -29.79 46.59 0.32
C LEU A 546 -31.04 47.02 1.11
N ASP A 547 -31.97 46.09 1.37
CA ASP A 547 -33.11 46.29 2.27
C ASP A 547 -32.68 46.18 3.74
N THR A 548 -32.48 47.33 4.38
CA THR A 548 -32.17 47.43 5.83
C THR A 548 -33.21 46.80 6.78
N ASN A 549 -34.36 46.33 6.28
CA ASN A 549 -35.32 45.53 7.06
C ASN A 549 -35.04 44.02 7.00
N ASP A 550 -34.25 43.57 6.02
CA ASP A 550 -33.70 42.23 5.98
C ASP A 550 -32.47 42.14 6.92
N PRO A 551 -32.41 41.14 7.82
CA PRO A 551 -31.31 41.01 8.76
C PRO A 551 -29.94 40.76 8.12
N THR A 552 -29.89 40.05 6.99
CA THR A 552 -28.65 39.70 6.28
C THR A 552 -28.14 40.89 5.49
N GLU A 553 -28.99 41.49 4.65
CA GLU A 553 -28.63 42.68 3.87
C GLU A 553 -28.29 43.88 4.77
N GLY A 554 -29.01 44.04 5.89
CA GLY A 554 -28.69 45.05 6.90
C GLY A 554 -27.36 44.80 7.63
N ALA A 555 -26.95 43.53 7.79
CA ALA A 555 -25.64 43.17 8.36
C ALA A 555 -24.50 43.51 7.41
N VAL A 556 -24.66 43.24 6.10
CA VAL A 556 -23.70 43.65 5.06
C VAL A 556 -23.50 45.16 5.07
N LEU A 557 -24.58 45.95 5.05
CA LEU A 557 -24.46 47.41 5.10
C LEU A 557 -23.75 47.88 6.37
N SER A 558 -24.03 47.27 7.52
CA SER A 558 -23.38 47.60 8.80
C SER A 558 -21.89 47.28 8.78
N ALA A 559 -21.49 46.16 8.15
CA ALA A 559 -20.08 45.80 8.00
C ALA A 559 -19.32 46.82 7.12
N VAL A 560 -19.93 47.30 6.05
CA VAL A 560 -19.35 48.37 5.21
C VAL A 560 -19.25 49.70 5.99
N GLU A 561 -20.25 50.05 6.80
CA GLU A 561 -20.19 51.23 7.68
C GLU A 561 -19.03 51.11 8.71
N ASP A 562 -18.83 49.93 9.31
CA ASP A 562 -17.75 49.68 10.26
C ASP A 562 -16.35 49.77 9.61
N LEU A 563 -16.20 49.29 8.36
CA LEU A 563 -15.00 49.45 7.56
C LEU A 563 -14.72 50.94 7.26
N GLN A 564 -15.75 51.67 6.81
CA GLN A 564 -15.65 53.10 6.51
C GLN A 564 -15.28 53.93 7.75
N ASP A 565 -15.87 53.63 8.90
CA ASP A 565 -15.53 54.30 10.17
C ASP A 565 -14.06 54.05 10.56
N THR A 566 -13.55 52.85 10.30
CA THR A 566 -12.15 52.50 10.55
C THR A 566 -11.20 53.26 9.62
N ILE A 567 -11.48 53.28 8.32
CA ILE A 567 -10.68 53.97 7.31
C ILE A 567 -10.70 55.49 7.54
N SER A 568 -11.89 56.07 7.72
CA SER A 568 -12.08 57.52 7.89
C SER A 568 -11.45 58.08 9.17
N THR A 569 -11.25 57.24 10.20
CA THR A 569 -10.54 57.61 11.43
C THR A 569 -9.03 57.38 11.36
N GLY A 570 -8.51 56.89 10.23
CA GLY A 570 -7.10 56.54 10.04
C GLY A 570 -6.67 55.31 10.83
N GLY A 571 -7.62 54.44 11.17
CA GLY A 571 -7.36 53.10 11.70
C GLY A 571 -6.94 52.14 10.60
N THR A 572 -6.48 50.96 11.01
CA THR A 572 -6.17 49.85 10.09
C THR A 572 -7.34 48.88 10.15
N VAL A 573 -7.90 48.54 8.99
CA VAL A 573 -8.93 47.50 8.87
C VAL A 573 -8.35 46.17 9.34
N THR A 574 -9.14 45.43 10.10
CA THR A 574 -8.74 44.13 10.66
C THR A 574 -9.31 42.98 9.84
N GLY A 575 -8.65 41.82 9.88
CA GLY A 575 -9.12 40.61 9.18
C GLY A 575 -10.52 40.19 9.60
N GLU A 576 -10.87 40.34 10.89
CA GLU A 576 -12.21 40.07 11.43
C GLU A 576 -13.29 40.94 10.77
N GLN A 577 -13.01 42.21 10.49
CA GLN A 577 -13.98 43.10 9.82
C GLN A 577 -14.22 42.74 8.35
N ILE A 578 -13.19 42.24 7.67
CA ILE A 578 -13.30 41.77 6.29
C ILE A 578 -14.01 40.42 6.23
N GLU A 579 -13.68 39.50 7.14
CA GLU A 579 -14.34 38.21 7.28
C GLU A 579 -15.83 38.36 7.62
N ASP A 580 -16.17 39.29 8.53
CA ASP A 580 -17.55 39.63 8.85
C ASP A 580 -18.30 40.19 7.63
N LEU A 581 -17.67 41.04 6.80
CA LEU A 581 -18.29 41.53 5.57
C LEU A 581 -18.58 40.38 4.60
N PHE A 582 -17.58 39.54 4.32
CA PHE A 582 -17.70 38.47 3.33
C PHE A 582 -18.65 37.36 3.78
N THR A 583 -18.64 36.99 5.06
CA THR A 583 -19.61 36.02 5.60
C THR A 583 -21.05 36.48 5.40
N ASN A 584 -21.33 37.77 5.67
CA ASN A 584 -22.68 38.31 5.46
C ASN A 584 -23.01 38.50 3.96
N PHE A 585 -22.00 38.78 3.12
CA PHE A 585 -22.15 38.91 1.68
C PHE A 585 -22.46 37.57 1.02
N GLU A 586 -21.82 36.49 1.44
CA GLU A 586 -22.08 35.12 0.94
C GLU A 586 -23.51 34.65 1.24
N ASP A 587 -24.10 35.11 2.35
CA ASP A 587 -25.49 34.80 2.73
C ASP A 587 -26.54 35.56 1.87
N LEU A 588 -26.13 36.49 1.01
CA LEU A 588 -27.00 37.18 0.06
C LEU A 588 -27.39 36.26 -1.11
N ASP A 589 -28.53 36.53 -1.73
CA ASP A 589 -28.85 35.89 -3.01
C ASP A 589 -28.00 36.47 -4.15
N SER A 590 -27.82 35.68 -5.22
CA SER A 590 -26.94 36.01 -6.33
C SER A 590 -27.28 37.34 -7.04
N GLU A 591 -28.56 37.72 -7.14
CA GLU A 591 -28.96 38.98 -7.77
C GLU A 591 -28.51 40.18 -6.90
N THR A 592 -28.68 40.06 -5.57
CA THR A 592 -28.26 41.09 -4.62
C THR A 592 -26.73 41.18 -4.50
N GLN A 593 -26.00 40.06 -4.59
CA GLN A 593 -24.54 40.05 -4.65
C GLN A 593 -24.01 40.79 -5.88
N GLU A 594 -24.61 40.56 -7.04
CA GLU A 594 -24.28 41.26 -8.28
C GLU A 594 -24.51 42.77 -8.16
N GLU A 595 -25.69 43.20 -7.68
CA GLU A 595 -26.01 44.62 -7.50
C GLU A 595 -25.09 45.29 -6.45
N PHE A 596 -24.67 44.57 -5.41
CA PHE A 596 -23.71 45.05 -4.42
C PHE A 596 -22.33 45.32 -5.05
N LEU A 597 -21.80 44.36 -5.81
CA LEU A 597 -20.51 44.49 -6.49
C LEU A 597 -20.55 45.59 -7.56
N ASP A 598 -21.62 45.65 -8.35
CA ASP A 598 -21.84 46.70 -9.35
C ASP A 598 -21.82 48.10 -8.72
N THR A 599 -22.41 48.25 -7.53
CA THR A 599 -22.38 49.53 -6.81
C THR A 599 -20.97 49.97 -6.43
N ILE A 600 -20.10 49.02 -6.07
CA ILE A 600 -18.69 49.30 -5.79
C ILE A 600 -17.96 49.66 -7.10
N VAL A 601 -18.15 48.86 -8.15
CA VAL A 601 -17.49 49.03 -9.46
C VAL A 601 -17.87 50.36 -10.12
N ASP A 602 -19.15 50.76 -10.06
CA ASP A 602 -19.67 52.01 -10.63
C ASP A 602 -19.04 53.28 -10.00
N LEU A 603 -18.55 53.16 -8.75
CA LEU A 603 -17.89 54.26 -8.04
C LEU A 603 -16.39 54.34 -8.30
N ILE A 604 -15.78 53.30 -8.87
CA ILE A 604 -14.36 53.31 -9.26
C ILE A 604 -14.18 54.22 -10.50
N ASP A 605 -13.10 55.00 -10.54
CA ASP A 605 -12.79 55.83 -11.72
C ASP A 605 -12.69 54.93 -12.97
N PRO A 606 -13.50 55.17 -14.02
CA PRO A 606 -13.54 54.30 -15.20
C PRO A 606 -12.19 54.13 -15.89
N SER A 607 -11.28 55.09 -15.76
CA SER A 607 -9.93 55.01 -16.31
C SER A 607 -8.99 54.11 -15.50
N VAL A 608 -9.20 53.99 -14.18
CA VAL A 608 -8.52 53.04 -13.31
C VAL A 608 -9.07 51.64 -13.57
N LEU A 609 -10.40 51.50 -13.60
CA LEU A 609 -11.09 50.24 -13.89
C LEU A 609 -10.71 49.70 -15.27
N THR A 610 -10.82 50.50 -16.35
CA THR A 610 -10.39 50.08 -17.70
C THR A 610 -8.90 49.71 -17.75
N GLY A 611 -8.07 50.36 -16.93
CA GLY A 611 -6.64 50.08 -16.82
C GLY A 611 -6.35 48.74 -16.16
N PHE A 612 -7.12 48.39 -15.12
CA PHE A 612 -7.10 47.10 -14.45
C PHE A 612 -7.67 46.00 -15.36
N GLU A 613 -8.88 46.19 -15.89
CA GLU A 613 -9.58 45.20 -16.69
C GLU A 613 -8.87 44.89 -18.02
N GLY A 614 -8.20 45.89 -18.58
CA GLY A 614 -7.35 45.71 -19.77
C GLY A 614 -6.15 44.78 -19.54
N ILE A 615 -5.85 44.42 -18.29
CA ILE A 615 -4.75 43.55 -17.88
C ILE A 615 -5.26 42.26 -17.23
N PHE A 616 -6.26 42.34 -16.36
CA PHE A 616 -6.72 41.24 -15.50
C PHE A 616 -8.11 40.68 -15.84
N GLY A 617 -8.83 41.24 -16.83
CA GLY A 617 -10.20 40.83 -17.15
C GLY A 617 -11.26 41.75 -16.54
N ALA A 618 -12.49 41.69 -17.07
CA ALA A 618 -13.59 42.54 -16.58
C ALA A 618 -13.99 42.14 -15.15
N LEU A 619 -14.34 43.12 -14.33
CA LEU A 619 -14.97 42.85 -13.03
C LEU A 619 -16.49 42.90 -13.25
N GLY A 620 -17.16 41.75 -13.20
CA GLY A 620 -18.62 41.66 -13.31
C GLY A 620 -19.15 41.48 -14.74
N GLU A 621 -19.72 40.30 -14.99
CA GLU A 621 -20.87 39.99 -15.88
C GLU A 621 -21.05 38.45 -15.95
N ASP A 622 -20.00 37.65 -15.65
CA ASP A 622 -20.04 36.17 -15.57
C ASP A 622 -19.18 35.56 -14.42
N ASP A 623 -18.46 36.38 -13.63
CA ASP A 623 -17.42 35.94 -12.66
C ASP A 623 -17.86 36.05 -11.17
N ILE A 624 -19.15 35.91 -10.86
CA ILE A 624 -19.58 35.74 -9.47
C ILE A 624 -19.39 34.27 -9.10
N PRO A 625 -18.68 33.93 -8.01
CA PRO A 625 -18.59 32.56 -7.53
C PRO A 625 -20.00 32.07 -7.19
N THR A 626 -20.54 31.21 -8.02
CA THR A 626 -21.60 30.29 -7.61
C THR A 626 -20.89 29.01 -7.19
N GLU A 627 -20.99 28.68 -5.91
CA GLU A 627 -20.40 27.52 -5.19
C GLU A 627 -19.74 26.42 -6.02
#